data_AF-A0A1J5DZZ7-F1
#
_entry.id   AF-A0A1J5DZZ7-F1
#
_cell.length_a   1.000
_cell.length_b   1.000
_cell.length_c   1.000
_cell.angle_alpha   90.00
_cell.angle_beta   90.00
_cell.angle_gamma   90.00
#
_symmetry.space_group_name_H-M   'P 1'
#
loop_
_entity.id
_entity.type
_entity.pdbx_description
1 polymer ?
#
loop_
_entity_poly.entity_id
_entity_poly.type
_entity_poly.pdbx_seq_one_letter_code
_entity_poly.pdbx_strand_id
1 'polypeptide(L)'
;MSYKVSEVEQRHYAEREVARRRKKAQEETNAAKLATIKAGLKETVAVEDDDILEDLLALGFTSETVGVLPIVPLIAVAWADGEVSAKEAKRILELSEQRGVKKDSEAYVLLDGLVQKQPSKEFVYSCIFVLKEIYNTLSPEETSRAKRNLLGFTHVVAKASGGVLGLFGNKVSGEEKDLIEEIAEWLGVKDSSSSESVHNMMTVDNTDDQDDLEKSEGDEGEVSGEATEDVEATEAVAEEDEDEGEGEK
;
A
#
# COMPACT_ATOMS: atom_id res chain seq x y z
N MET A 1 -63.51 -0.48 30.94
CA MET A 1 -62.44 -1.16 31.69
C MET A 1 -61.11 -0.70 31.08
N SER A 2 -60.38 0.20 31.76
CA SER A 2 -59.15 0.79 31.23
C SER A 2 -57.96 -0.09 31.62
N TYR A 3 -57.33 -0.73 30.63
CA TYR A 3 -56.11 -1.51 30.83
C TYR A 3 -54.97 -0.52 31.06
N LYS A 4 -54.59 -0.28 32.33
CA LYS A 4 -53.41 0.51 32.66
C LYS A 4 -52.19 -0.39 32.54
N VAL A 5 -51.39 -0.15 31.50
CA VAL A 5 -50.07 -0.75 31.33
C VAL A 5 -49.28 -0.55 32.63
N SER A 6 -48.80 -1.64 33.21
CA SER A 6 -48.10 -1.61 34.50
C SER A 6 -46.80 -0.80 34.39
N GLU A 7 -46.32 -0.26 35.50
CA GLU A 7 -45.07 0.52 35.53
C GLU A 7 -43.87 -0.29 35.01
N VAL A 8 -43.88 -1.60 35.24
CA VAL A 8 -42.87 -2.55 34.73
C VAL A 8 -42.91 -2.65 33.20
N GLU A 9 -44.11 -2.76 32.61
CA GLU A 9 -44.28 -2.78 31.16
C GLU A 9 -43.88 -1.44 30.51
N GLN A 10 -44.15 -0.31 31.20
CA GLN A 10 -43.71 1.02 30.75
C GLN A 10 -42.18 1.15 30.75
N ARG A 11 -41.51 0.64 31.80
CA ARG A 11 -40.03 0.62 31.88
C ARG A 11 -39.42 -0.26 30.79
N HIS A 12 -39.93 -1.47 30.58
CA HIS A 12 -39.45 -2.34 29.51
C HIS A 12 -39.65 -1.74 28.12
N TYR A 13 -40.77 -1.06 27.88
CA TYR A 13 -41.01 -0.34 26.63
C TYR A 13 -39.98 0.79 26.43
N ALA A 14 -39.74 1.60 27.47
CA ALA A 14 -38.74 2.67 27.42
C ALA A 14 -37.32 2.14 27.20
N GLU A 15 -36.93 1.05 27.88
CA GLU A 15 -35.63 0.38 27.70
C GLU A 15 -35.44 -0.12 26.26
N ARG A 16 -36.46 -0.77 25.68
CA ARG A 16 -36.43 -1.23 24.29
C ARG A 16 -36.29 -0.09 23.30
N GLU A 17 -37.00 1.02 23.53
CA GLU A 17 -36.88 2.21 22.68
C GLU A 17 -35.50 2.86 22.77
N VAL A 18 -34.91 2.97 23.96
CA VAL A 18 -33.54 3.47 24.14
C VAL A 18 -32.53 2.53 23.47
N ALA A 19 -32.66 1.21 23.64
CA ALA A 19 -31.79 0.23 23.00
C ALA A 19 -31.88 0.29 21.47
N ARG A 20 -33.09 0.42 20.91
CA ARG A 20 -33.33 0.56 19.47
C ARG A 20 -32.67 1.82 18.92
N ARG A 21 -32.82 2.96 19.61
CA ARG A 21 -32.17 4.23 19.22
C ARG A 21 -30.65 4.14 19.28
N ARG A 22 -30.09 3.52 20.32
CA ARG A 22 -28.63 3.29 20.44
C ARG A 22 -28.11 2.41 19.31
N LYS A 23 -28.80 1.29 19.02
CA LYS A 23 -28.43 0.39 17.92
C LYS A 23 -28.45 1.11 16.57
N LYS A 24 -29.52 1.85 16.28
CA LYS A 24 -29.66 2.65 15.05
C LYS A 24 -28.56 3.71 14.93
N ALA A 25 -28.27 4.45 16.01
CA ALA A 25 -27.20 5.45 16.00
C ALA A 25 -25.81 4.82 15.78
N GLN A 26 -25.57 3.63 16.34
CA GLN A 26 -24.33 2.89 16.10
C GLN A 26 -24.22 2.41 14.65
N GLU A 27 -25.31 1.89 14.08
CA GLU A 27 -25.38 1.47 12.67
C GLU A 27 -25.15 2.65 11.73
N GLU A 28 -25.76 3.81 12.00
CA GLU A 28 -25.56 5.05 11.23
C GLU A 28 -24.11 5.55 11.34
N THR A 29 -23.52 5.50 12.53
CA THR A 29 -22.11 5.88 12.75
C THR A 29 -21.16 4.96 11.99
N ASN A 30 -21.42 3.65 12.02
CA ASN A 30 -20.60 2.67 11.30
C ASN A 30 -20.75 2.84 9.79
N ALA A 31 -21.97 3.04 9.30
CA ALA A 31 -22.24 3.28 7.88
C ALA A 31 -21.54 4.56 7.39
N ALA A 32 -21.57 5.64 8.17
CA ALA A 32 -20.87 6.88 7.84
C ALA A 32 -19.35 6.67 7.74
N LYS A 33 -18.75 5.92 8.68
CA LYS A 33 -17.33 5.58 8.63
C LYS A 33 -16.96 4.77 7.39
N LEU A 34 -17.74 3.73 7.08
CA LEU A 34 -17.50 2.91 5.89
C LEU A 34 -17.63 3.73 4.60
N ALA A 35 -18.60 4.65 4.54
CA ALA A 35 -18.74 5.55 3.40
C ALA A 35 -17.52 6.47 3.23
N THR A 36 -16.94 6.98 4.33
CA THR A 36 -15.70 7.76 4.29
C THR A 36 -14.52 6.94 3.79
N ILE A 37 -14.36 5.70 4.25
CA ILE A 37 -13.27 4.82 3.78
C ILE A 37 -13.47 4.47 2.30
N LYS A 38 -14.71 4.18 1.88
CA LYS A 38 -15.04 3.91 0.46
C LYS A 38 -14.63 5.08 -0.43
N ALA A 39 -14.94 6.30 -0.01
CA ALA A 39 -14.60 7.51 -0.75
C ALA A 39 -13.08 7.68 -0.88
N GLY A 40 -12.32 7.45 0.21
CA GLY A 40 -10.85 7.48 0.15
C GLY A 40 -10.26 6.40 -0.74
N LEU A 41 -10.80 5.18 -0.70
CA LEU A 41 -10.39 4.09 -1.59
C LEU A 41 -10.64 4.44 -3.06
N LYS A 42 -11.81 5.01 -3.37
CA LYS A 42 -12.16 5.45 -4.72
C LYS A 42 -11.13 6.44 -5.27
N GLU A 43 -10.77 7.44 -4.47
CA GLU A 43 -9.76 8.43 -4.85
C GLU A 43 -8.37 7.80 -5.05
N THR A 44 -7.98 6.89 -4.16
CA THR A 44 -6.63 6.30 -4.16
C THR A 44 -6.42 5.28 -5.28
N VAL A 45 -7.42 4.43 -5.53
CA VAL A 45 -7.34 3.34 -6.53
C VAL A 45 -7.73 3.85 -7.93
N ALA A 46 -8.38 5.02 -8.03
CA ALA A 46 -8.89 5.60 -9.27
C ALA A 46 -9.81 4.64 -10.06
N VAL A 47 -10.64 3.88 -9.32
CA VAL A 47 -11.63 2.94 -9.87
C VAL A 47 -13.04 3.43 -9.53
N GLU A 48 -13.90 3.49 -10.54
CA GLU A 48 -15.31 3.90 -10.41
C GLU A 48 -16.25 2.73 -10.09
N ASP A 49 -15.76 1.49 -10.22
CA ASP A 49 -16.53 0.28 -9.98
C ASP A 49 -16.84 0.10 -8.48
N ASP A 50 -18.12 0.16 -8.14
CA ASP A 50 -18.58 0.12 -6.76
C ASP A 50 -18.39 -1.26 -6.12
N ASP A 51 -18.47 -2.34 -6.90
CA ASP A 51 -18.29 -3.72 -6.42
C ASP A 51 -16.84 -3.94 -6.00
N ILE A 52 -15.87 -3.43 -6.78
CA ILE A 52 -14.44 -3.47 -6.43
C ILE A 52 -14.18 -2.73 -5.11
N LEU A 53 -14.81 -1.56 -4.92
CA LEU A 53 -14.65 -0.78 -3.70
C LEU A 53 -15.28 -1.48 -2.48
N GLU A 54 -16.41 -2.18 -2.66
CA GLU A 54 -17.02 -2.99 -1.60
C GLU A 54 -16.16 -4.19 -1.21
N ASP A 55 -15.55 -4.86 -2.18
CA ASP A 55 -14.64 -5.98 -1.91
C ASP A 55 -13.38 -5.51 -1.15
N LEU A 56 -12.81 -4.36 -1.53
CA LEU A 56 -11.68 -3.76 -0.80
C LEU A 56 -12.04 -3.44 0.66
N LEU A 57 -13.22 -2.86 0.88
CA LEU A 57 -13.73 -2.59 2.23
C LEU A 57 -13.97 -3.86 3.03
N ALA A 58 -14.55 -4.89 2.39
CA ALA A 58 -14.82 -6.18 3.03
C ALA A 58 -13.53 -6.89 3.44
N LEU A 59 -12.45 -6.69 2.68
CA LEU A 59 -11.10 -7.15 3.01
C LEU A 59 -10.40 -6.28 4.07
N GLY A 60 -11.01 -5.17 4.48
CA GLY A 60 -10.48 -4.27 5.50
C GLY A 60 -9.43 -3.28 5.00
N PHE A 61 -9.31 -3.11 3.68
CA PHE A 61 -8.42 -2.08 3.13
C PHE A 61 -9.01 -0.68 3.31
N THR A 62 -8.11 0.28 3.45
CA THR A 62 -8.35 1.71 3.51
C THR A 62 -7.51 2.40 2.44
N SER A 63 -7.75 3.69 2.18
CA SER A 63 -6.86 4.49 1.32
C SER A 63 -5.39 4.45 1.75
N GLU A 64 -5.14 4.32 3.05
CA GLU A 64 -3.77 4.29 3.61
C GLU A 64 -3.10 2.93 3.49
N THR A 65 -3.87 1.84 3.35
CA THR A 65 -3.36 0.45 3.36
C THR A 65 -3.48 -0.26 2.01
N VAL A 66 -4.28 0.25 1.07
CA VAL A 66 -4.53 -0.42 -0.23
C VAL A 66 -3.26 -0.60 -1.07
N GLY A 67 -2.20 0.19 -0.83
CA GLY A 67 -0.89 -0.02 -1.44
C GLY A 67 -0.24 -1.39 -1.13
N VAL A 68 -0.70 -2.07 -0.08
CA VAL A 68 -0.26 -3.43 0.29
C VAL A 68 -0.93 -4.51 -0.55
N LEU A 69 -2.11 -4.25 -1.13
CA LEU A 69 -2.85 -5.21 -1.97
C LEU A 69 -1.98 -5.93 -3.01
N PRO A 70 -1.18 -5.25 -3.86
CA PRO A 70 -0.32 -5.92 -4.84
C PRO A 70 0.87 -6.67 -4.23
N ILE A 71 1.13 -6.54 -2.93
CA ILE A 71 2.20 -7.24 -2.19
C ILE A 71 1.69 -8.56 -1.60
N VAL A 72 0.38 -8.68 -1.34
CA VAL A 72 -0.22 -9.90 -0.76
C VAL A 72 0.15 -11.18 -1.53
N PRO A 73 0.14 -11.23 -2.87
CA PRO A 73 0.53 -12.44 -3.60
C PRO A 73 2.02 -12.81 -3.42
N LEU A 74 2.89 -11.82 -3.22
CA LEU A 74 4.32 -12.04 -2.96
C LEU A 74 4.52 -12.66 -1.57
N ILE A 75 3.78 -12.17 -0.58
CA ILE A 75 3.77 -12.71 0.79
C ILE A 75 3.25 -14.14 0.78
N ALA A 76 2.18 -14.42 0.03
CA ALA A 76 1.63 -15.76 -0.08
C ALA A 76 2.66 -16.77 -0.65
N VAL A 77 3.42 -16.35 -1.67
CA VAL A 77 4.51 -17.16 -2.24
C VAL A 77 5.62 -17.39 -1.22
N ALA A 78 6.04 -16.36 -0.48
CA ALA A 78 7.05 -16.53 0.57
C ALA A 78 6.59 -17.45 1.71
N TRP A 79 5.28 -17.64 1.91
CA TRP A 79 4.73 -18.57 2.90
C TRP A 79 4.44 -19.97 2.33
N ALA A 80 4.75 -20.25 1.06
CA ALA A 80 4.29 -21.46 0.38
C ALA A 80 4.82 -22.76 1.02
N ASP A 81 6.03 -22.74 1.56
CA ASP A 81 6.65 -23.86 2.29
C ASP A 81 6.31 -23.88 3.80
N GLY A 82 5.55 -22.89 4.28
CA GLY A 82 5.11 -22.76 5.65
C GLY A 82 5.96 -21.83 6.53
N GLU A 83 7.04 -21.24 6.02
CA GLU A 83 7.83 -20.24 6.73
C GLU A 83 8.35 -19.13 5.80
N VAL A 84 8.47 -17.90 6.29
CA VAL A 84 9.11 -16.82 5.52
C VAL A 84 10.55 -16.66 5.99
N SER A 85 11.51 -16.80 5.08
CA SER A 85 12.91 -16.57 5.42
C SER A 85 13.21 -15.07 5.62
N ALA A 86 14.27 -14.77 6.37
CA ALA A 86 14.72 -13.38 6.56
C ALA A 86 15.06 -12.67 5.24
N LYS A 87 15.49 -13.43 4.20
CA LYS A 87 15.83 -12.86 2.89
C LYS A 87 14.58 -12.51 2.08
N GLU A 88 13.55 -13.36 2.12
CA GLU A 88 12.25 -13.06 1.49
C GLU A 88 11.56 -11.89 2.17
N ALA A 89 11.50 -11.90 3.51
CA ALA A 89 10.94 -10.80 4.28
C ALA A 89 11.64 -9.48 3.91
N LYS A 90 12.98 -9.45 3.90
CA LYS A 90 13.74 -8.27 3.45
C LYS A 90 13.38 -7.88 2.02
N ARG A 91 13.27 -8.84 1.10
CA ARG A 91 12.97 -8.55 -0.30
C ARG A 91 11.56 -8.00 -0.50
N ILE A 92 10.59 -8.51 0.25
CA ILE A 92 9.21 -8.01 0.29
C ILE A 92 9.19 -6.55 0.78
N LEU A 93 9.92 -6.24 1.85
CA LEU A 93 10.03 -4.89 2.39
C LEU A 93 10.71 -3.92 1.40
N GLU A 94 11.78 -4.34 0.72
CA GLU A 94 12.43 -3.51 -0.32
C GLU A 94 11.47 -3.20 -1.47
N LEU A 95 10.68 -4.20 -1.91
CA LEU A 95 9.71 -4.04 -2.99
C LEU A 95 8.52 -3.16 -2.57
N SER A 96 8.12 -3.20 -1.30
CA SER A 96 7.04 -2.35 -0.79
C SER A 96 7.48 -0.89 -0.63
N GLU A 97 8.71 -0.64 -0.16
CA GLU A 97 9.29 0.71 -0.08
C GLU A 97 9.35 1.37 -1.47
N GLN A 98 9.77 0.61 -2.50
CA GLN A 98 9.77 1.09 -3.90
C GLN A 98 8.37 1.43 -4.44
N ARG A 99 7.32 0.93 -3.79
CA ARG A 99 5.92 1.17 -4.12
C ARG A 99 5.27 2.21 -3.20
N GLY A 100 6.07 2.93 -2.41
CA GLY A 100 5.61 4.02 -1.57
C GLY A 100 5.12 3.61 -0.19
N VAL A 101 5.29 2.34 0.23
CA VAL A 101 4.99 1.91 1.60
C VAL A 101 6.07 2.45 2.55
N LYS A 102 5.72 3.46 3.36
CA LYS A 102 6.64 4.11 4.29
C LYS A 102 6.67 3.39 5.63
N LYS A 103 7.84 3.28 6.28
CA LYS A 103 8.01 2.56 7.56
C LYS A 103 7.11 3.01 8.71
N ASP A 104 6.69 4.27 8.70
CA ASP A 104 5.84 4.90 9.71
C ASP A 104 4.34 4.94 9.30
N SER A 105 3.96 4.25 8.22
CA SER A 105 2.59 4.24 7.70
C SER A 105 1.75 3.05 8.16
N GLU A 106 0.42 3.19 8.11
CA GLU A 106 -0.51 2.08 8.34
C GLU A 106 -0.28 0.91 7.36
N ALA A 107 0.08 1.21 6.10
CA ALA A 107 0.44 0.19 5.12
C ALA A 107 1.63 -0.67 5.59
N TYR A 108 2.63 -0.07 6.25
CA TYR A 108 3.76 -0.84 6.76
C TYR A 108 3.37 -1.72 7.93
N VAL A 109 2.51 -1.24 8.83
CA VAL A 109 1.98 -2.05 9.94
C VAL A 109 1.21 -3.27 9.42
N LEU A 110 0.35 -3.07 8.42
CA LEU A 110 -0.36 -4.17 7.77
C LEU A 110 0.61 -5.17 7.11
N LEU A 111 1.57 -4.64 6.34
CA LEU A 111 2.58 -5.44 5.66
C LEU A 111 3.39 -6.30 6.63
N ASP A 112 3.91 -5.69 7.70
CA ASP A 112 4.70 -6.37 8.72
C ASP A 112 3.89 -7.49 9.40
N GLY A 113 2.61 -7.22 9.72
CA GLY A 113 1.71 -8.24 10.27
C GLY A 113 1.52 -9.45 9.34
N LEU A 114 1.40 -9.23 8.02
CA LEU A 114 1.25 -10.29 7.02
C LEU A 114 2.55 -11.09 6.80
N VAL A 115 3.72 -10.46 6.98
CA VAL A 115 5.02 -11.13 6.92
C VAL A 115 5.27 -11.96 8.18
N GLN A 116 4.84 -11.49 9.36
CA GLN A 116 5.03 -12.21 10.63
C GLN A 116 4.02 -13.35 10.83
N LYS A 117 2.84 -13.27 10.22
CA LYS A 117 1.79 -14.27 10.35
C LYS A 117 1.19 -14.60 9.01
N GLN A 118 1.23 -15.88 8.66
CA GLN A 118 0.64 -16.40 7.43
C GLN A 118 -0.82 -15.95 7.28
N PRO A 119 -1.17 -15.23 6.20
CA PRO A 119 -2.56 -14.89 5.90
C PRO A 119 -3.36 -16.15 5.57
N SER A 120 -4.67 -16.12 5.81
CA SER A 120 -5.52 -17.25 5.39
C SER A 120 -5.58 -17.34 3.87
N LYS A 121 -5.79 -18.54 3.35
CA LYS A 121 -5.92 -18.76 1.90
C LYS A 121 -7.06 -17.94 1.32
N GLU A 122 -8.19 -17.88 2.02
CA GLU A 122 -9.38 -17.11 1.62
C GLU A 122 -9.03 -15.62 1.46
N PHE A 123 -8.31 -15.03 2.42
CA PHE A 123 -7.88 -13.63 2.32
C PHE A 123 -6.97 -13.39 1.11
N VAL A 124 -5.97 -14.25 0.90
CA VAL A 124 -5.05 -14.15 -0.25
C VAL A 124 -5.81 -14.25 -1.57
N TYR A 125 -6.73 -15.21 -1.67
CA TYR A 125 -7.49 -15.48 -2.88
C TYR A 125 -8.44 -14.32 -3.21
N SER A 126 -9.11 -13.76 -2.21
CA SER A 126 -9.91 -12.55 -2.38
C SER A 126 -9.06 -11.35 -2.80
N CYS A 127 -7.86 -11.17 -2.23
CA CYS A 127 -6.95 -10.11 -2.66
C CYS A 127 -6.54 -10.25 -4.13
N ILE A 128 -6.19 -11.47 -4.58
CA ILE A 128 -5.81 -11.72 -5.98
C ILE A 128 -6.99 -11.48 -6.91
N PHE A 129 -8.20 -11.90 -6.51
CA PHE A 129 -9.41 -11.65 -7.28
C PHE A 129 -9.66 -10.15 -7.47
N VAL A 130 -9.67 -9.37 -6.39
CA VAL A 130 -9.87 -7.92 -6.46
C VAL A 130 -8.78 -7.24 -7.28
N LEU A 131 -7.53 -7.65 -7.11
CA LEU A 131 -6.41 -7.11 -7.89
C LEU A 131 -6.55 -7.39 -9.38
N LYS A 132 -7.05 -8.57 -9.75
CA LYS A 132 -7.36 -8.92 -11.14
C LYS A 132 -8.47 -8.05 -11.71
N GLU A 133 -9.53 -7.80 -10.94
CA GLU A 133 -10.63 -6.93 -11.36
C GLU A 133 -10.14 -5.48 -11.57
N ILE A 134 -9.33 -4.94 -10.64
CA ILE A 134 -8.66 -3.65 -10.82
C ILE A 134 -7.82 -3.64 -12.10
N TYR A 135 -7.04 -4.68 -12.37
CA TYR A 135 -6.24 -4.73 -13.61
C TYR A 135 -7.10 -4.80 -14.87
N ASN A 136 -8.31 -5.36 -14.81
CA ASN A 136 -9.22 -5.44 -15.94
C ASN A 136 -9.89 -4.09 -16.25
N THR A 137 -9.80 -3.09 -15.38
CA THR A 137 -10.25 -1.71 -15.67
C THR A 137 -9.22 -0.89 -16.46
N LEU A 138 -7.98 -1.38 -16.56
CA LEU A 138 -6.91 -0.74 -17.32
C LEU A 138 -7.03 -1.03 -18.82
N SER A 139 -6.25 -0.33 -19.66
CA SER A 139 -6.15 -0.70 -21.07
C SER A 139 -5.53 -2.10 -21.23
N PRO A 140 -5.81 -2.83 -22.33
CA PRO A 140 -5.30 -4.20 -22.52
C PRO A 140 -3.77 -4.34 -22.38
N GLU A 141 -3.02 -3.32 -22.79
CA GLU A 141 -1.56 -3.29 -22.66
C GLU A 141 -1.13 -3.11 -21.19
N GLU A 142 -1.76 -2.18 -20.47
CA GLU A 142 -1.52 -1.93 -19.05
C GLU A 142 -1.90 -3.14 -18.20
N THR A 143 -3.05 -3.77 -18.47
CA THR A 143 -3.48 -5.02 -17.84
C THR A 143 -2.41 -6.11 -18.03
N SER A 144 -1.93 -6.29 -19.26
CA SER A 144 -0.92 -7.30 -19.58
C SER A 144 0.42 -7.02 -18.90
N ARG A 145 0.81 -5.75 -18.80
CA ARG A 145 2.02 -5.31 -18.10
C ARG A 145 1.89 -5.51 -16.59
N ALA A 146 0.77 -5.10 -15.98
CA ALA A 146 0.51 -5.23 -14.55
C ALA A 146 0.55 -6.70 -14.09
N LYS A 147 -0.14 -7.59 -14.84
CA LYS A 147 -0.16 -9.03 -14.57
C LYS A 147 1.22 -9.68 -14.67
N ARG A 148 1.99 -9.37 -15.72
CA ARG A 148 3.37 -9.86 -15.88
C ARG A 148 4.30 -9.33 -14.80
N ASN A 149 4.17 -8.06 -14.42
CA ASN A 149 4.97 -7.47 -13.35
C ASN A 149 4.70 -8.17 -12.02
N LEU A 150 3.43 -8.37 -11.65
CA LEU A 150 3.05 -9.08 -10.43
C LEU A 150 3.70 -10.48 -10.38
N LEU A 151 3.59 -11.24 -11.47
CA LEU A 151 4.20 -12.57 -11.58
C LEU A 151 5.74 -12.51 -11.55
N GLY A 152 6.35 -11.50 -12.17
CA GLY A 152 7.78 -11.25 -12.09
C GLY A 152 8.25 -11.02 -10.65
N PHE A 153 7.48 -10.26 -9.87
CA PHE A 153 7.82 -9.97 -8.47
C PHE A 153 7.66 -11.18 -7.55
N THR A 154 6.66 -12.06 -7.78
CA THR A 154 6.56 -13.32 -7.01
C THR A 154 7.79 -14.19 -7.23
N HIS A 155 8.28 -14.30 -8.48
CA HIS A 155 9.54 -14.99 -8.77
C HIS A 155 10.77 -14.34 -8.13
N VAL A 156 10.82 -13.00 -8.06
CA VAL A 156 11.92 -12.28 -7.40
C VAL A 156 11.97 -12.59 -5.91
N VAL A 157 10.81 -12.64 -5.25
CA VAL A 157 10.72 -12.98 -3.82
C VAL A 157 11.14 -14.43 -3.59
N ALA A 158 10.58 -15.38 -4.33
CA ALA A 158 10.90 -16.80 -4.19
C ALA A 158 12.38 -17.15 -4.47
N LYS A 159 13.06 -16.33 -5.28
CA LYS A 159 14.50 -16.49 -5.54
C LYS A 159 15.40 -15.87 -4.46
N ALA A 160 14.86 -15.03 -3.57
CA ALA A 160 15.66 -14.31 -2.57
C ALA A 160 16.23 -15.24 -1.49
N SER A 161 15.48 -16.28 -1.13
CA SER A 161 15.80 -17.30 -0.13
C SER A 161 16.71 -18.40 -0.69
N GLY A 162 16.44 -18.87 -1.91
CA GLY A 162 17.24 -19.88 -2.60
C GLY A 162 17.40 -21.17 -1.79
N GLY A 163 16.35 -21.99 -1.74
CA GLY A 163 16.37 -23.43 -1.44
C GLY A 163 16.99 -23.92 -0.10
N VAL A 164 16.11 -24.43 0.77
CA VAL A 164 16.24 -25.34 1.94
C VAL A 164 17.14 -24.93 3.12
N LEU A 165 18.27 -24.25 2.94
CA LEU A 165 19.12 -23.74 4.04
C LEU A 165 20.31 -22.94 3.48
N GLY A 166 20.20 -22.34 2.29
CA GLY A 166 21.34 -21.74 1.59
C GLY A 166 22.45 -22.74 1.19
N LEU A 167 22.24 -24.04 1.42
CA LEU A 167 23.20 -25.12 1.17
C LEU A 167 23.01 -25.80 -0.19
N PHE A 168 21.82 -25.69 -0.80
CA PHE A 168 21.47 -26.43 -2.04
C PHE A 168 21.14 -25.54 -3.25
N GLY A 169 21.46 -24.24 -3.18
CA GLY A 169 21.49 -23.35 -4.33
C GLY A 169 20.22 -22.52 -4.57
N ASN A 170 20.30 -21.67 -5.59
CA ASN A 170 19.41 -20.55 -5.93
C ASN A 170 18.01 -20.98 -6.46
N LYS A 171 17.45 -22.09 -5.95
CA LYS A 171 16.30 -22.77 -6.55
C LYS A 171 15.03 -22.51 -5.74
N VAL A 172 14.01 -21.98 -6.42
CA VAL A 172 12.63 -21.92 -5.94
C VAL A 172 12.15 -23.34 -5.61
N SER A 173 11.50 -23.50 -4.46
CA SER A 173 10.92 -24.77 -3.96
C SER A 173 9.80 -25.29 -4.89
N GLY A 174 9.28 -26.49 -4.62
CA GLY A 174 8.17 -27.04 -5.39
C GLY A 174 6.88 -26.27 -5.08
N GLU A 175 6.64 -26.05 -3.79
CA GLU A 175 5.48 -25.40 -3.23
C GLU A 175 5.33 -23.94 -3.72
N GLU A 176 6.44 -23.19 -3.74
CA GLU A 176 6.45 -21.84 -4.30
C GLU A 176 6.15 -21.83 -5.80
N LYS A 177 6.65 -22.82 -6.57
CA LYS A 177 6.36 -22.90 -8.01
C LYS A 177 4.90 -23.19 -8.26
N ASP A 178 4.34 -24.15 -7.54
CA ASP A 178 2.94 -24.54 -7.68
C ASP A 178 2.02 -23.34 -7.41
N LEU A 179 2.30 -22.56 -6.35
CA LEU A 179 1.52 -21.36 -6.04
C LEU A 179 1.73 -20.23 -7.06
N ILE A 180 2.95 -20.05 -7.58
CA ILE A 180 3.21 -19.06 -8.64
C ILE A 180 2.43 -19.44 -9.93
N GLU A 181 2.37 -20.73 -10.26
CA GLU A 181 1.63 -21.24 -11.42
C GLU A 181 0.11 -21.05 -11.23
N GLU A 182 -0.41 -21.36 -10.03
CA GLU A 182 -1.81 -21.07 -9.65
C GLU A 182 -2.15 -19.57 -9.80
N ILE A 183 -1.28 -18.68 -9.33
CA ILE A 183 -1.44 -17.22 -9.49
C ILE A 183 -1.43 -16.84 -10.98
N ALA A 184 -0.52 -17.42 -11.78
CA ALA A 184 -0.45 -17.14 -13.22
C ALA A 184 -1.74 -17.55 -13.95
N GLU A 185 -2.29 -18.72 -13.63
CA GLU A 185 -3.57 -19.21 -14.16
C GLU A 185 -4.70 -18.24 -13.82
N TRP A 186 -4.80 -17.80 -12.57
CA TRP A 186 -5.82 -16.86 -12.13
C TRP A 186 -5.75 -15.51 -12.83
N LEU A 187 -4.55 -14.98 -13.00
CA LEU A 187 -4.33 -13.72 -13.73
C LEU A 187 -4.60 -13.89 -15.24
N GLY A 188 -4.59 -15.12 -15.75
CA GLY A 188 -4.73 -15.44 -17.17
C GLY A 188 -3.45 -15.15 -17.97
N VAL A 189 -2.28 -15.24 -17.32
CA VAL A 189 -0.97 -15.08 -17.98
C VAL A 189 -0.56 -16.44 -18.55
N LYS A 190 -0.67 -16.61 -19.87
CA LYS A 190 -0.19 -17.84 -20.54
C LYS A 190 1.33 -17.85 -20.60
N ASP A 191 1.94 -18.87 -20.00
CA ASP A 191 3.34 -19.30 -20.09
C ASP A 191 4.40 -18.18 -20.17
N SER A 192 4.97 -17.83 -19.01
CA SER A 192 6.15 -16.98 -18.83
C SER A 192 7.46 -17.71 -19.13
N SER A 193 7.54 -18.52 -20.19
CA SER A 193 8.77 -19.22 -20.57
C SER A 193 9.84 -18.32 -21.25
N SER A 194 9.73 -17.00 -21.17
CA SER A 194 10.79 -16.07 -21.58
C SER A 194 11.38 -15.35 -20.37
N SER A 195 12.32 -16.03 -19.74
CA SER A 195 13.19 -15.58 -18.64
C SER A 195 14.15 -14.41 -19.01
N GLU A 196 13.80 -13.55 -19.97
CA GLU A 196 14.66 -12.45 -20.43
C GLU A 196 13.85 -11.16 -20.56
N SER A 197 13.62 -10.44 -19.45
CA SER A 197 13.25 -9.01 -19.50
C SER A 197 13.28 -8.29 -18.14
N VAL A 198 13.26 -9.00 -17.01
CA VAL A 198 13.22 -8.35 -15.67
C VAL A 198 14.50 -7.59 -15.27
N HIS A 199 15.59 -7.70 -16.03
CA HIS A 199 16.82 -6.95 -15.74
C HIS A 199 16.86 -5.55 -16.39
N ASN A 200 16.02 -5.25 -17.39
CA ASN A 200 16.14 -4.01 -18.18
C ASN A 200 15.18 -2.87 -17.76
N MET A 201 14.47 -2.98 -16.64
CA MET A 201 13.51 -1.95 -16.20
C MET A 201 13.97 -1.18 -14.95
N MET A 202 15.25 -1.27 -14.58
CA MET A 202 15.83 -0.61 -13.40
C MET A 202 16.93 0.42 -13.72
N THR A 203 17.17 0.75 -15.00
CA THR A 203 18.27 1.65 -15.42
C THR A 203 17.87 2.76 -16.38
N VAL A 204 16.60 3.14 -16.48
CA VAL A 204 16.20 4.26 -17.36
C VAL A 204 15.42 5.30 -16.56
N ASP A 205 16.17 6.15 -15.87
CA ASP A 205 15.89 7.58 -15.68
C ASP A 205 17.05 8.22 -14.91
N ASN A 206 18.24 8.23 -15.53
CA ASN A 206 19.26 9.25 -15.27
C ASN A 206 20.39 9.15 -16.30
N THR A 207 20.25 9.84 -17.43
CA THR A 207 21.38 10.37 -18.22
C THR A 207 20.84 11.43 -19.19
N ASP A 208 21.19 12.67 -18.87
CA ASP A 208 21.79 13.63 -19.80
C ASP A 208 20.97 14.15 -20.99
N ASP A 209 20.10 15.13 -20.72
CA ASP A 209 19.81 16.22 -21.66
C ASP A 209 20.72 17.42 -21.35
N GLN A 210 22.04 17.24 -21.54
CA GLN A 210 22.95 18.36 -21.74
C GLN A 210 23.82 18.13 -22.98
N ASP A 211 23.98 19.22 -23.72
CA ASP A 211 24.86 19.46 -24.85
C ASP A 211 24.39 19.01 -26.24
N ASP A 212 23.69 19.92 -26.92
CA ASP A 212 23.95 20.23 -28.33
C ASP A 212 24.00 21.76 -28.52
N LEU A 213 25.19 22.32 -28.30
CA LEU A 213 25.61 23.61 -28.83
C LEU A 213 26.07 23.41 -30.27
N GLU A 214 25.41 24.08 -31.22
CA GLU A 214 26.01 25.09 -32.10
C GLU A 214 25.16 25.27 -33.37
N LYS A 215 24.57 26.46 -33.51
CA LYS A 215 24.68 27.20 -34.76
C LYS A 215 24.58 28.71 -34.52
N SER A 216 25.50 29.36 -35.20
CA SER A 216 25.92 30.75 -35.24
C SER A 216 24.86 31.76 -35.69
N GLU A 217 25.27 33.04 -35.61
CA GLU A 217 24.62 34.31 -36.02
C GLU A 217 23.92 34.96 -34.83
N GLY A 218 24.24 36.16 -34.35
CA GLY A 218 25.01 37.30 -34.85
C GLY A 218 24.40 38.55 -34.18
N ASP A 219 25.18 39.62 -34.10
CA ASP A 219 24.75 41.01 -33.88
C ASP A 219 24.75 41.60 -32.44
N GLU A 220 25.82 42.37 -32.23
CA GLU A 220 25.99 43.67 -31.56
C GLU A 220 24.93 44.21 -30.57
N GLY A 221 25.40 44.68 -29.41
CA GLY A 221 24.59 45.52 -28.52
C GLY A 221 25.24 45.82 -27.18
N GLU A 222 25.69 47.05 -27.04
CA GLU A 222 26.54 47.64 -26.01
C GLU A 222 25.79 48.04 -24.71
N VAL A 223 26.55 48.26 -23.62
CA VAL A 223 26.34 49.23 -22.50
C VAL A 223 25.91 48.75 -21.09
N SER A 224 26.84 49.06 -20.15
CA SER A 224 26.75 49.41 -18.70
C SER A 224 26.14 48.41 -17.71
N GLY A 225 26.85 48.01 -16.66
CA GLY A 225 26.98 48.77 -15.39
C GLY A 225 25.92 48.22 -14.41
N GLU A 226 26.20 47.71 -13.22
CA GLU A 226 26.85 48.35 -12.07
C GLU A 226 26.96 47.29 -10.97
N ALA A 227 28.07 47.30 -10.23
CA ALA A 227 28.33 46.42 -9.09
C ALA A 227 27.71 46.99 -7.81
N THR A 228 27.18 46.13 -6.93
CA THR A 228 27.21 46.33 -5.47
C THR A 228 27.27 44.99 -4.73
N GLU A 229 28.48 44.69 -4.23
CA GLU A 229 28.79 44.27 -2.85
C GLU A 229 27.89 44.97 -1.80
N ASP A 230 27.57 44.51 -0.59
CA ASP A 230 27.89 43.37 0.27
C ASP A 230 27.17 43.65 1.63
N VAL A 231 27.28 42.75 2.62
CA VAL A 231 27.04 42.97 4.09
C VAL A 231 25.56 43.20 4.51
N GLU A 232 25.00 42.72 5.63
CA GLU A 232 25.56 42.52 6.96
C GLU A 232 24.63 41.71 7.89
N ALA A 233 25.26 40.99 8.81
CA ALA A 233 24.68 40.25 9.92
C ALA A 233 24.00 41.19 10.94
N THR A 234 22.97 40.70 11.64
CA THR A 234 22.62 41.21 12.96
C THR A 234 22.27 40.09 13.92
N GLU A 235 22.62 40.38 15.17
CA GLU A 235 22.90 39.53 16.31
C GLU A 235 21.76 39.64 17.34
N ALA A 236 21.62 38.61 18.18
CA ALA A 236 21.11 38.58 19.56
C ALA A 236 19.76 39.23 19.93
N VAL A 237 18.91 38.47 20.64
CA VAL A 237 18.53 38.78 22.05
C VAL A 237 18.21 37.46 22.78
N ALA A 238 18.88 37.27 23.91
CA ALA A 238 18.52 36.32 24.95
C ALA A 238 17.48 36.97 25.88
N GLU A 239 16.43 36.24 26.24
CA GLU A 239 15.64 36.54 27.44
C GLU A 239 15.73 35.34 28.39
N GLU A 240 16.34 35.63 29.54
CA GLU A 240 16.25 34.90 30.78
C GLU A 240 14.85 35.12 31.35
N ASP A 241 14.17 34.05 31.74
CA ASP A 241 13.13 34.13 32.77
C ASP A 241 13.43 33.05 33.81
N GLU A 242 13.94 33.53 34.94
CA GLU A 242 13.91 32.86 36.23
C GLU A 242 12.44 32.80 36.70
N ASP A 243 11.94 31.62 37.07
CA ASP A 243 10.88 31.55 38.08
C ASP A 243 11.21 30.42 39.07
N GLU A 244 11.48 30.86 40.29
CA GLU A 244 11.61 30.07 41.50
C GLU A 244 10.24 29.41 41.79
N GLY A 245 10.14 28.11 42.01
CA GLY A 245 10.40 27.54 43.32
C GLY A 245 9.16 27.50 44.22
N GLU A 246 8.39 26.41 44.17
CA GLU A 246 7.65 25.82 45.31
C GLU A 246 7.55 24.31 45.02
N GLY A 247 7.92 23.35 45.87
CA GLY A 247 8.07 23.38 47.31
C GLY A 247 6.95 22.57 47.98
N GLU A 248 7.29 21.34 48.37
CA GLU A 248 6.62 20.48 49.37
C GLU A 248 5.41 19.59 49.03
N LYS A 249 5.70 18.29 49.16
CA LYS A 249 4.96 17.21 49.86
C LYS A 249 3.76 16.53 49.19
#